data_AF-A0A6A4FEX6-F1
#
_entry.id   AF-A0A6A4FEX6-F1
#
_cell.length_a   1.000
_cell.length_b   1.000
_cell.length_c   1.000
_cell.angle_alpha   90.00
_cell.angle_beta   90.00
_cell.angle_gamma   90.00
#
_symmetry.space_group_name_H-M   'P 1'
#
loop_
_entity.id
_entity.type
_entity.pdbx_description
1 polymer ?
#
loop_
_entity_poly.entity_id
_entity_poly.type
_entity_poly.pdbx_seq_one_letter_code
_entity_poly.pdbx_strand_id
1 'polypeptide(L)'
;MEPAPSPAAPDETSVLIMGHRVAFPGGKTPFPAQLAVMSSTLAALKRKQHALVESPTGSGKTLALLSSCLTFQRDYMKEAMTTYHQQKAQRQQQTREQQQAQQQQQQQQLNELHRLMQLAGRMGAQQQRQQQPSQTQYTDSQSQYTASQSQFSAQYTSSQVQYTASQVQYTASQSQDSASQASAWDDDAFGLLQRSVKRFERDDGTAPMVIDLTNDEPCALLDQESHQLDQEQEMKQEDTQQQQEELEVKREAEDEGEQEMEVKPEAEDEKKPAVGPDALEPPPVPKIFFCSRTHSQLAQAVKELKSCPESYMETIPGSTRLKSCVLAAKRMLCVNEDVNDEPALVNEMCQELRIQKERRRTAGDMEDEGGCPYNQTSFISLRARAPQVWDIEDITKEASTCDECAYFFSKSELETAHIVFCPYNYVLDPSIRKAVGINLHNSIVVLDEAHNVEDTCRSGASLEITEHMLASSVKSFDDVIWQESDNQPPNGLNGDAT
;
A
#
# COMPACT_ATOMS: atom_id res chain seq x y z
N MET A 1 -22.35 5.15 -31.93
CA MET A 1 -21.79 3.83 -31.60
C MET A 1 -21.72 3.76 -30.08
N GLU A 2 -22.71 3.11 -29.48
CA GLU A 2 -22.61 2.71 -28.08
C GLU A 2 -21.44 1.73 -27.93
N PRO A 3 -20.70 1.76 -26.81
CA PRO A 3 -19.62 0.80 -26.61
C PRO A 3 -20.21 -0.61 -26.52
N ALA A 4 -19.68 -1.51 -27.34
CA ALA A 4 -20.10 -2.91 -27.35
C ALA A 4 -19.89 -3.54 -25.96
N PRO A 5 -20.85 -4.33 -25.44
CA PRO A 5 -20.63 -5.08 -24.22
C PRO A 5 -19.48 -6.09 -24.45
N SER A 6 -18.47 -6.02 -23.59
CA SER A 6 -17.41 -7.03 -23.46
C SER A 6 -18.03 -8.43 -23.36
N PRO A 7 -17.45 -9.48 -23.97
CA PRO A 7 -17.99 -10.83 -23.89
C PRO A 7 -18.07 -11.26 -22.42
N ALA A 8 -19.28 -11.61 -21.96
CA ALA A 8 -19.50 -12.13 -20.63
C ALA A 8 -18.73 -13.45 -20.47
N ALA A 9 -17.80 -13.50 -19.52
CA ALA A 9 -17.20 -14.75 -19.06
C ALA A 9 -18.31 -15.63 -18.43
N PRO A 10 -18.22 -16.97 -18.52
CA PRO A 10 -19.38 -17.83 -18.28
C PRO A 10 -19.75 -18.08 -16.81
N ASP A 11 -19.08 -17.47 -15.82
CA ASP A 11 -19.17 -17.95 -14.43
C ASP A 11 -19.10 -16.85 -13.34
N GLU A 12 -19.70 -15.69 -13.59
CA GLU A 12 -19.76 -14.59 -12.62
C GLU A 12 -21.18 -14.04 -12.46
N THR A 13 -21.67 -13.95 -11.22
CA THR A 13 -22.90 -13.22 -10.90
C THR A 13 -22.51 -11.83 -10.41
N SER A 14 -22.98 -10.77 -11.06
CA SER A 14 -22.68 -9.40 -10.62
C SER A 14 -23.92 -8.64 -10.19
N VAL A 15 -23.80 -7.95 -9.05
CA VAL A 15 -24.88 -7.19 -8.40
C VAL A 15 -24.47 -5.72 -8.30
N LEU A 16 -25.39 -4.81 -8.64
CA LEU A 16 -25.18 -3.38 -8.50
C LEU A 16 -25.49 -2.95 -7.06
N ILE A 17 -24.46 -2.51 -6.33
CA ILE A 17 -24.58 -2.09 -4.92
C ILE A 17 -23.87 -0.75 -4.77
N MET A 18 -24.56 0.28 -4.26
CA MET A 18 -24.00 1.63 -4.04
C MET A 18 -23.30 2.27 -5.25
N GLY A 19 -23.69 1.88 -6.48
CA GLY A 19 -23.10 2.35 -7.74
C GLY A 19 -21.90 1.52 -8.22
N HIS A 20 -21.52 0.49 -7.48
CA HIS A 20 -20.46 -0.45 -7.83
C HIS A 20 -21.03 -1.76 -8.35
N ARG A 21 -20.45 -2.29 -9.42
CA ARG A 21 -20.80 -3.63 -9.94
C ARG A 21 -19.92 -4.65 -9.22
N VAL A 22 -20.46 -5.21 -8.14
CA VAL A 22 -19.80 -6.20 -7.30
C VAL A 22 -19.93 -7.57 -7.96
N ALA A 23 -18.79 -8.20 -8.22
CA ALA A 23 -18.69 -9.54 -8.77
C ALA A 23 -18.77 -10.60 -7.66
N PHE A 24 -19.49 -11.69 -7.91
CA PHE A 24 -19.65 -12.82 -6.99
C PHE A 24 -19.39 -14.14 -7.73
N PRO A 25 -18.90 -15.19 -7.04
CA PRO A 25 -18.61 -16.48 -7.67
C PRO A 25 -19.80 -17.04 -8.45
N GLY A 26 -19.54 -17.63 -9.62
CA GLY A 26 -20.53 -18.24 -10.49
C GLY A 26 -21.47 -19.21 -9.77
N GLY A 27 -22.75 -19.18 -10.16
CA GLY A 27 -23.78 -20.05 -9.57
C GLY A 27 -24.20 -19.71 -8.13
N LYS A 28 -23.64 -18.66 -7.51
CA LYS A 28 -24.04 -18.18 -6.19
C LYS A 28 -24.69 -16.80 -6.27
N THR A 29 -25.86 -16.67 -5.65
CA THR A 29 -26.49 -15.38 -5.40
C THR A 29 -26.19 -14.93 -3.97
N PRO A 30 -25.72 -13.68 -3.74
CA PRO A 30 -25.45 -13.20 -2.39
C PRO A 30 -26.71 -13.23 -1.51
N PHE A 31 -26.58 -13.69 -0.28
CA PHE A 31 -27.66 -13.66 0.71
C PHE A 31 -28.01 -12.21 1.11
N PRO A 32 -29.23 -11.94 1.61
CA PRO A 32 -29.60 -10.60 2.11
C PRO A 32 -28.60 -10.01 3.12
N ALA A 33 -28.10 -10.84 4.04
CA ALA A 33 -27.07 -10.42 4.99
C ALA A 33 -25.77 -10.00 4.28
N GLN A 34 -25.31 -10.74 3.25
CA GLN A 34 -24.13 -10.37 2.47
C GLN A 34 -24.34 -9.08 1.69
N LEU A 35 -25.53 -8.87 1.12
CA LEU A 35 -25.89 -7.62 0.44
C LEU A 35 -25.84 -6.43 1.41
N ALA A 36 -26.32 -6.60 2.64
CA ALA A 36 -26.27 -5.58 3.67
C ALA A 36 -24.83 -5.27 4.11
N VAL A 37 -23.98 -6.29 4.33
CA VAL A 37 -22.54 -6.11 4.60
C VAL A 37 -21.89 -5.36 3.44
N MET A 38 -22.05 -5.80 2.19
CA MET A 38 -21.45 -5.15 1.02
C MET A 38 -21.91 -3.70 0.84
N SER A 39 -23.20 -3.42 1.02
CA SER A 39 -23.75 -2.06 0.94
C SER A 39 -23.12 -1.14 1.98
N SER A 40 -23.02 -1.62 3.22
CA SER A 40 -22.43 -0.93 4.35
C SER A 40 -20.95 -0.62 4.13
N THR A 41 -20.18 -1.64 3.74
CA THR A 41 -18.75 -1.51 3.46
C THR A 41 -18.51 -0.52 2.32
N LEU A 42 -19.21 -0.64 1.20
CA LEU A 42 -19.06 0.28 0.07
C LEU A 42 -19.45 1.72 0.43
N ALA A 43 -20.51 1.90 1.24
CA ALA A 43 -20.92 3.22 1.71
C ALA A 43 -19.83 3.88 2.57
N ALA A 44 -19.23 3.12 3.49
CA ALA A 44 -18.16 3.58 4.36
C ALA A 44 -16.90 3.94 3.57
N LEU A 45 -16.47 3.06 2.66
CA LEU A 45 -15.32 3.27 1.79
C LEU A 45 -15.48 4.52 0.91
N LYS A 46 -16.65 4.69 0.28
CA LYS A 46 -16.97 5.85 -0.55
C LYS A 46 -16.93 7.16 0.25
N ARG A 47 -17.33 7.13 1.52
CA ARG A 47 -17.28 8.28 2.44
C ARG A 47 -15.95 8.42 3.16
N LYS A 48 -15.00 7.50 2.97
CA LYS A 48 -13.74 7.42 3.72
C LYS A 48 -13.92 7.34 5.24
N GLN A 49 -15.00 6.67 5.69
CA GLN A 49 -15.39 6.54 7.10
C GLN A 49 -15.10 5.15 7.65
N HIS A 50 -15.07 5.04 8.98
CA HIS A 50 -15.05 3.75 9.67
C HIS A 50 -16.46 3.16 9.73
N ALA A 51 -16.55 1.83 9.63
CA ALA A 51 -17.80 1.09 9.78
C ALA A 51 -17.62 -0.07 10.75
N LEU A 52 -18.62 -0.25 11.61
CA LEU A 52 -18.79 -1.44 12.44
C LEU A 52 -19.99 -2.21 11.87
N VAL A 53 -19.75 -3.45 11.43
CA VAL A 53 -20.76 -4.27 10.75
C VAL A 53 -20.97 -5.54 11.55
N GLU A 54 -22.13 -5.65 12.19
CA GLU A 54 -22.53 -6.85 12.91
C GLU A 54 -23.40 -7.72 12.01
N SER A 55 -23.16 -9.02 12.00
CA SER A 55 -23.90 -9.99 11.20
C SER A 55 -23.89 -11.35 11.91
N PRO A 56 -24.92 -12.21 11.77
CA PRO A 56 -24.91 -13.56 12.37
C PRO A 56 -23.85 -14.48 11.75
N THR A 57 -23.25 -15.38 12.53
CA THR A 57 -22.23 -16.34 12.04
C THR A 57 -22.74 -17.20 10.88
N GLY A 58 -21.83 -17.67 10.02
CA GLY A 58 -22.21 -18.47 8.84
C GLY A 58 -22.89 -17.69 7.70
N SER A 59 -23.06 -16.37 7.81
CA SER A 59 -23.66 -15.53 6.76
C SER A 59 -22.75 -15.25 5.55
N GLY A 60 -21.52 -15.77 5.54
CA GLY A 60 -20.53 -15.52 4.48
C GLY A 60 -20.02 -14.08 4.45
N LYS A 61 -19.70 -13.52 5.64
CA LYS A 61 -19.18 -12.15 5.81
C LYS A 61 -17.86 -11.95 5.08
N THR A 62 -16.93 -12.87 5.24
CA THR A 62 -15.56 -12.80 4.70
C THR A 62 -15.60 -12.59 3.18
N LEU A 63 -16.34 -13.42 2.44
CA LEU A 63 -16.54 -13.26 1.00
C LEU A 63 -17.19 -11.92 0.62
N ALA A 64 -18.17 -11.45 1.41
CA ALA A 64 -18.83 -10.17 1.20
C ALA A 64 -17.86 -8.99 1.42
N LEU A 65 -17.01 -9.05 2.45
CA LEU A 65 -15.97 -8.07 2.76
C LEU A 65 -14.90 -8.04 1.66
N LEU A 66 -14.39 -9.21 1.25
CA LEU A 66 -13.41 -9.32 0.16
C LEU A 66 -13.97 -8.76 -1.14
N SER A 67 -15.17 -9.18 -1.55
CA SER A 67 -15.80 -8.75 -2.79
C SER A 67 -16.05 -7.24 -2.81
N SER A 68 -16.52 -6.67 -1.70
CA SER A 68 -16.77 -5.22 -1.60
C SER A 68 -15.47 -4.41 -1.61
N CYS A 69 -14.45 -4.83 -0.87
CA CYS A 69 -13.16 -4.12 -0.82
C CYS A 69 -12.42 -4.18 -2.17
N LEU A 70 -12.36 -5.36 -2.81
CA LEU A 70 -11.72 -5.53 -4.12
C LEU A 70 -12.48 -4.76 -5.22
N THR A 71 -13.81 -4.77 -5.18
CA THR A 71 -14.62 -3.97 -6.10
C THR A 71 -14.33 -2.48 -5.94
N PHE A 72 -14.31 -1.99 -4.70
CA PHE A 72 -14.02 -0.59 -4.42
C PHE A 72 -12.60 -0.20 -4.88
N GLN A 73 -11.59 -1.01 -4.55
CA GLN A 73 -10.20 -0.78 -4.97
C GLN A 73 -10.09 -0.69 -6.50
N ARG A 74 -10.70 -1.64 -7.23
CA ARG A 74 -10.73 -1.65 -8.69
C ARG A 74 -11.38 -0.40 -9.26
N ASP A 75 -12.58 -0.05 -8.78
CA ASP A 75 -13.35 1.07 -9.32
C ASP A 75 -12.70 2.42 -8.98
N TYR A 76 -12.17 2.57 -7.75
CA TYR A 76 -11.37 3.72 -7.33
C TYR A 76 -10.15 3.91 -8.25
N MET A 77 -9.42 2.84 -8.55
CA MET A 77 -8.27 2.90 -9.44
C MET A 77 -8.65 3.24 -10.89
N LYS A 78 -9.81 2.79 -11.39
CA LYS A 78 -10.30 3.17 -12.72
C LYS A 78 -10.53 4.68 -12.82
N GLU A 79 -11.18 5.26 -11.82
CA GLU A 79 -11.45 6.70 -11.74
C GLU A 79 -10.17 7.51 -11.58
N ALA A 80 -9.27 7.08 -10.69
CA ALA A 80 -7.99 7.72 -10.43
C ALA A 80 -7.09 7.71 -11.67
N MET A 81 -6.98 6.56 -12.37
CA MET A 81 -6.18 6.43 -13.59
C MET A 81 -6.74 7.26 -14.74
N THR A 82 -8.07 7.33 -14.88
CA THR A 82 -8.71 8.19 -15.89
C THR A 82 -8.39 9.66 -15.65
N THR A 83 -8.48 10.10 -14.39
CA THR A 83 -8.10 11.46 -13.98
C THR A 83 -6.62 11.73 -14.24
N TYR A 84 -5.76 10.77 -13.91
CA TYR A 84 -4.31 10.84 -14.17
C TYR A 84 -4.01 11.01 -15.67
N HIS A 85 -4.62 10.21 -16.54
CA HIS A 85 -4.42 10.30 -17.98
C HIS A 85 -4.92 11.63 -18.56
N GLN A 86 -6.06 12.14 -18.08
CA GLN A 86 -6.57 13.46 -18.47
C GLN A 86 -5.61 14.59 -18.07
N GLN A 87 -5.12 14.59 -16.83
CA GLN A 87 -4.17 15.58 -16.35
C GLN A 87 -2.83 15.51 -17.09
N LYS A 88 -2.33 14.30 -17.37
CA LYS A 88 -1.10 14.08 -18.14
C LYS A 88 -1.23 14.62 -19.57
N ALA A 89 -2.36 14.36 -20.23
CA ALA A 89 -2.63 14.89 -21.57
C ALA A 89 -2.72 16.43 -21.58
N GLN A 90 -3.41 17.02 -20.59
CA GLN A 90 -3.50 18.47 -20.45
C GLN A 90 -2.14 19.12 -20.21
N ARG A 91 -1.30 18.57 -19.32
CA ARG A 91 0.06 19.07 -19.08
C ARG A 91 0.91 18.98 -20.34
N GLN A 92 0.87 17.86 -21.06
CA GLN A 92 1.61 17.70 -22.32
C GLN A 92 1.15 18.70 -23.39
N GLN A 93 -0.15 19.00 -23.46
CA GLN A 93 -0.67 20.01 -24.37
C GLN A 93 -0.18 21.41 -23.97
N GLN A 94 -0.27 21.78 -22.69
CA GLN A 94 0.22 23.07 -22.19
C GLN A 94 1.71 23.25 -22.45
N THR A 95 2.53 22.22 -22.24
CA THR A 95 3.97 22.27 -22.54
C THR A 95 4.22 22.48 -24.04
N ARG A 96 3.49 21.79 -24.92
CA ARG A 96 3.61 21.98 -26.38
C ARG A 96 3.21 23.38 -26.81
N GLU A 97 2.13 23.92 -26.25
CA GLU A 97 1.67 25.29 -26.52
C GLU A 97 2.69 26.33 -26.05
N GLN A 98 3.27 26.16 -24.85
CA GLN A 98 4.34 27.02 -24.35
C GLN A 98 5.60 26.99 -25.24
N GLN A 99 6.03 25.80 -25.67
CA GLN A 99 7.17 25.65 -26.57
C GLN A 99 6.91 26.31 -27.94
N GLN A 100 5.70 26.14 -28.49
CA GLN A 100 5.30 26.79 -29.75
C GLN A 100 5.24 28.31 -29.60
N ALA A 101 4.68 28.83 -28.50
CA ALA A 101 4.64 30.26 -28.22
C ALA A 101 6.05 30.84 -28.09
N GLN A 102 6.95 30.16 -27.38
CA GLN A 102 8.34 30.57 -27.22
C GLN A 102 9.10 30.58 -28.56
N GLN A 103 8.90 29.55 -29.39
CA GLN A 103 9.50 29.46 -30.72
C GLN A 103 8.98 30.58 -31.66
N GLN A 104 7.68 30.87 -31.61
CA GLN A 104 7.09 31.99 -32.36
C GLN A 104 7.67 33.33 -31.90
N GLN A 105 7.84 33.53 -30.60
CA GLN A 105 8.43 34.74 -30.04
C GLN A 105 9.89 34.91 -30.46
N GLN A 106 10.68 33.82 -30.46
CA GLN A 106 12.06 33.82 -30.93
C GLN A 106 12.15 34.12 -32.44
N GLN A 107 11.24 33.56 -33.24
CA GLN A 107 11.15 33.86 -34.68
C GLN A 107 10.77 35.32 -34.94
N GLN A 108 9.86 35.90 -34.16
CA GLN A 108 9.51 37.32 -34.25
C GLN A 108 10.72 38.22 -33.94
N GLN A 109 11.47 37.91 -32.89
CA GLN A 109 12.71 38.63 -32.55
C GLN A 109 13.76 38.55 -33.67
N LEU A 110 13.95 37.37 -34.27
CA LEU A 110 14.84 37.17 -35.42
C LEU A 110 14.40 37.99 -36.63
N ASN A 111 13.11 37.99 -36.95
CA ASN A 111 12.55 38.75 -38.06
C ASN A 111 12.73 40.26 -37.85
N GLU A 112 12.55 40.75 -36.62
CA GLU A 112 12.74 42.15 -36.26
C GLU A 112 14.21 42.56 -36.37
N LEU A 113 15.14 41.73 -35.88
CA LEU A 113 16.58 41.94 -36.03
C LEU A 113 16.98 42.03 -37.52
N HIS A 114 16.45 41.12 -38.34
CA HIS A 114 16.71 41.13 -39.78
C HIS A 114 16.22 42.42 -40.45
N ARG A 115 15.05 42.93 -40.03
CA ARG A 115 14.49 44.20 -40.53
C ARG A 115 15.37 45.39 -40.14
N LEU A 116 15.88 45.43 -38.91
CA LEU A 116 16.82 46.48 -38.46
C LEU A 116 18.13 46.46 -39.26
N MET A 117 18.67 45.27 -39.54
CA MET A 117 19.89 45.12 -40.34
C MET A 117 19.70 45.64 -41.79
N GLN A 118 18.55 45.36 -42.42
CA GLN A 118 18.23 45.90 -43.74
C GLN A 118 18.13 47.42 -43.74
N LEU A 119 17.53 48.02 -42.70
CA LEU A 119 17.46 49.48 -42.55
C LEU A 119 18.84 50.11 -42.39
N ALA A 120 19.69 49.52 -41.54
CA ALA A 120 21.08 49.96 -41.36
C ALA A 120 21.89 49.88 -42.67
N GLY A 121 21.74 48.80 -43.43
CA GLY A 121 22.38 48.64 -44.74
C GLY A 121 21.93 49.71 -45.75
N ARG A 122 20.63 50.06 -45.77
CA ARG A 122 20.12 51.16 -46.61
C ARG A 122 20.70 52.51 -46.21
N MET A 123 20.80 52.81 -44.91
CA MET A 123 21.41 54.05 -44.44
C MET A 123 22.90 54.13 -44.80
N GLY A 124 23.64 53.03 -44.65
CA GLY A 124 25.05 52.96 -45.07
C GLY A 124 25.25 53.21 -46.57
N ALA A 125 24.41 52.60 -47.42
CA ALA A 125 24.45 52.83 -48.87
C ALA A 125 24.03 54.26 -49.27
N GLN A 126 23.14 54.89 -48.51
CA GLN A 126 22.73 56.28 -48.73
C GLN A 126 23.83 57.27 -48.32
N GLN A 127 24.55 56.97 -47.22
CA GLN A 127 25.75 57.72 -46.80
C GLN A 127 26.88 57.63 -47.83
N GLN A 128 27.15 56.45 -48.39
CA GLN A 128 28.15 56.27 -49.45
C GLN A 128 27.78 57.03 -50.73
N ARG A 129 26.49 57.08 -51.10
CA ARG A 129 26.02 57.88 -52.26
C ARG A 129 26.16 59.39 -52.06
N GLN A 130 26.09 59.90 -50.84
CA GLN A 130 26.30 61.32 -50.56
C GLN A 130 27.79 61.72 -50.55
N GLN A 131 28.71 60.76 -50.56
CA GLN A 131 30.16 61.00 -50.55
C GLN A 131 30.84 60.84 -51.92
N GLN A 132 30.12 60.59 -53.01
CA GLN A 132 30.71 60.55 -54.37
C GLN A 132 30.25 61.72 -55.25
N PRO A 133 31.15 62.57 -55.77
CA PRO A 133 30.83 63.54 -56.80
C PRO A 133 30.77 62.87 -58.18
N SER A 134 29.84 63.35 -58.99
CA SER A 134 29.56 62.93 -60.36
C SER A 134 30.79 63.03 -61.29
N GLN A 135 31.17 61.91 -61.90
CA GLN A 135 31.81 61.89 -63.22
C GLN A 135 31.13 60.89 -64.13
N THR A 136 30.61 61.40 -65.23
CA THR A 136 30.08 60.66 -66.38
C THR A 136 31.25 60.21 -67.25
N GLN A 137 31.35 58.91 -67.58
CA GLN A 137 31.83 58.48 -68.91
C GLN A 137 31.56 56.99 -69.19
N TYR A 138 31.30 56.75 -70.48
CA TYR A 138 31.15 55.47 -71.18
C TYR A 138 32.25 54.45 -70.87
N THR A 139 31.90 53.15 -70.85
CA THR A 139 32.40 52.11 -71.79
C THR A 139 31.65 50.79 -71.64
N ASP A 140 31.69 50.03 -72.73
CA ASP A 140 30.97 48.81 -73.09
C ASP A 140 31.62 47.50 -72.56
N SER A 141 30.88 46.39 -72.69
CA SER A 141 31.32 44.98 -72.79
C SER A 141 31.29 44.03 -71.57
N GLN A 142 30.41 43.02 -71.72
CA GLN A 142 30.51 41.59 -71.34
C GLN A 142 30.81 41.18 -69.89
N SER A 143 29.84 40.49 -69.26
CA SER A 143 29.94 39.03 -69.02
C SER A 143 28.65 38.45 -68.43
N GLN A 144 28.29 37.28 -68.96
CA GLN A 144 27.26 36.37 -68.48
C GLN A 144 27.61 35.79 -67.10
N TYR A 145 26.61 35.42 -66.29
CA TYR A 145 26.34 34.04 -65.82
C TYR A 145 25.37 34.01 -64.61
N THR A 146 24.31 33.19 -64.77
CA THR A 146 23.49 32.43 -63.78
C THR A 146 22.63 33.20 -62.74
N ALA A 147 21.29 33.16 -62.84
CA ALA A 147 20.35 32.12 -62.34
C ALA A 147 20.26 32.11 -60.79
N SER A 148 19.12 32.07 -60.10
CA SER A 148 17.78 31.54 -60.39
C SER A 148 16.77 31.92 -59.29
N GLN A 149 15.49 31.86 -59.66
CA GLN A 149 14.24 31.83 -58.87
C GLN A 149 14.29 31.49 -57.36
N SER A 150 13.45 32.18 -56.58
CA SER A 150 12.28 31.50 -55.98
C SER A 150 11.24 32.53 -55.49
N GLN A 151 10.07 32.46 -56.11
CA GLN A 151 8.81 32.94 -55.56
C GLN A 151 8.44 32.05 -54.37
N PHE A 152 8.18 32.63 -53.20
CA PHE A 152 7.31 32.00 -52.20
C PHE A 152 6.69 33.11 -51.34
N SER A 153 5.59 33.69 -51.81
CA SER A 153 4.71 34.50 -50.96
C SER A 153 3.57 33.60 -50.50
N ALA A 154 3.71 33.03 -49.31
CA ALA A 154 2.60 32.37 -48.63
C ALA A 154 1.60 33.44 -48.19
N GLN A 155 0.40 33.41 -48.80
CA GLN A 155 -0.78 34.05 -48.24
C GLN A 155 -1.16 33.29 -46.98
N TYR A 156 -1.16 33.96 -45.83
CA TYR A 156 -1.89 33.52 -44.65
C TYR A 156 -2.78 34.66 -44.17
N THR A 157 -4.08 34.47 -44.38
CA THR A 157 -5.15 35.24 -43.76
C THR A 157 -5.23 34.87 -42.28
N SER A 158 -5.06 35.84 -41.40
CA SER A 158 -5.31 35.69 -39.97
C SER A 158 -6.62 36.39 -39.61
N SER A 159 -7.64 35.59 -39.33
CA SER A 159 -8.91 36.02 -38.76
C SER A 159 -8.73 36.22 -37.26
N GLN A 160 -8.94 37.44 -36.75
CA GLN A 160 -8.96 37.72 -35.32
C GLN A 160 -10.29 37.26 -34.71
N VAL A 161 -10.22 36.49 -33.63
CA VAL A 161 -11.32 36.28 -32.68
C VAL A 161 -10.92 36.94 -31.36
N GLN A 162 -11.70 37.92 -30.91
CA GLN A 162 -11.56 38.59 -29.63
C GLN A 162 -12.29 37.79 -28.54
N TYR A 163 -11.66 37.59 -27.38
CA TYR A 163 -12.34 37.15 -26.16
C TYR A 163 -12.15 38.21 -25.07
N THR A 164 -13.26 38.65 -24.50
CA THR A 164 -13.33 39.57 -23.35
C THR A 164 -13.56 38.77 -22.07
N ALA A 165 -12.83 39.12 -21.02
CA ALA A 165 -12.98 38.58 -19.67
C ALA A 165 -14.06 39.36 -18.90
N SER A 166 -14.88 38.66 -18.12
CA SER A 166 -15.81 39.26 -17.14
C SER A 166 -15.65 38.57 -15.78
N GLN A 167 -15.50 39.39 -14.74
CA GLN A 167 -15.46 39.00 -13.32
C GLN A 167 -16.88 38.79 -12.78
N VAL A 168 -17.02 37.89 -11.80
CA VAL A 168 -18.21 37.78 -10.93
C VAL A 168 -17.76 37.60 -9.48
N GLN A 169 -18.30 38.45 -8.60
CA GLN A 169 -18.22 38.36 -7.14
C GLN A 169 -19.42 37.58 -6.60
N TYR A 170 -19.25 36.82 -5.52
CA TYR A 170 -20.35 36.34 -4.67
C TYR A 170 -20.01 36.48 -3.18
N THR A 171 -21.03 36.87 -2.43
CA THR A 171 -21.09 37.20 -1.00
C THR A 171 -21.33 35.96 -0.13
N ALA A 172 -20.71 35.92 1.06
CA ALA A 172 -20.98 34.94 2.11
C ALA A 172 -21.89 35.53 3.21
N SER A 173 -22.77 34.70 3.78
CA SER A 173 -23.48 35.00 5.03
C SER A 173 -23.65 33.74 5.88
N GLN A 174 -23.43 33.90 7.19
CA GLN A 174 -23.54 32.91 8.26
C GLN A 174 -24.90 33.02 8.97
N SER A 175 -25.34 31.94 9.63
CA SER A 175 -26.24 32.01 10.78
C SER A 175 -26.03 30.84 11.75
N GLN A 176 -25.94 31.18 13.03
CA GLN A 176 -25.93 30.31 14.22
C GLN A 176 -27.35 30.01 14.68
N ASP A 177 -27.56 28.94 15.46
CA ASP A 177 -28.59 28.91 16.51
C ASP A 177 -28.30 27.85 17.59
N SER A 178 -28.87 28.11 18.77
CA SER A 178 -28.41 27.70 20.10
C SER A 178 -29.39 26.79 20.88
N ALA A 179 -28.80 25.85 21.65
CA ALA A 179 -29.13 25.32 22.99
C ALA A 179 -30.59 25.09 23.49
N SER A 180 -30.82 23.91 24.10
CA SER A 180 -31.60 23.76 25.34
C SER A 180 -31.28 22.45 26.10
N GLN A 181 -31.26 22.53 27.44
CA GLN A 181 -30.78 21.56 28.45
C GLN A 181 -31.87 20.67 29.10
N ALA A 182 -31.38 19.67 29.86
CA ALA A 182 -31.98 18.86 30.96
C ALA A 182 -32.42 17.43 30.54
N SER A 183 -32.18 16.33 31.28
CA SER A 183 -31.71 15.99 32.64
C SER A 183 -31.33 14.48 32.63
N ALA A 184 -30.10 14.03 32.91
CA ALA A 184 -29.55 13.62 34.21
C ALA A 184 -30.41 12.61 35.02
N TRP A 185 -30.21 11.30 34.80
CA TRP A 185 -29.65 10.28 35.74
C TRP A 185 -29.90 8.85 35.20
N ASP A 186 -28.83 8.17 34.76
CA ASP A 186 -28.61 6.69 34.65
C ASP A 186 -27.70 6.29 33.45
N ASP A 187 -26.50 6.88 33.31
CA ASP A 187 -25.57 6.61 32.20
C ASP A 187 -24.09 6.60 32.66
N ASP A 188 -23.55 5.45 33.07
CA ASP A 188 -22.11 5.34 33.41
C ASP A 188 -21.35 4.18 32.74
N ALA A 189 -22.01 3.34 31.94
CA ALA A 189 -21.33 2.38 31.04
C ALA A 189 -21.18 2.95 29.62
N PHE A 190 -22.23 3.59 29.09
CA PHE A 190 -22.22 4.25 27.78
C PHE A 190 -21.43 5.56 27.79
N GLY A 191 -21.36 6.24 28.94
CA GLY A 191 -20.61 7.50 29.11
C GLY A 191 -19.09 7.31 29.05
N LEU A 192 -18.58 6.15 29.45
CA LEU A 192 -17.16 5.79 29.31
C LEU A 192 -16.82 5.47 27.85
N LEU A 193 -17.71 4.75 27.14
CA LEU A 193 -17.61 4.51 25.70
C LEU A 193 -17.66 5.81 24.89
N GLN A 194 -18.59 6.74 25.20
CA GLN A 194 -18.65 8.05 24.52
C GLN A 194 -17.43 8.93 24.80
N ARG A 195 -16.82 8.85 25.98
CA ARG A 195 -15.58 9.59 26.29
C ARG A 195 -14.37 9.01 25.55
N SER A 196 -14.34 7.70 25.31
CA SER A 196 -13.33 7.06 24.46
C SER A 196 -13.57 7.36 22.97
N VAL A 197 -14.82 7.39 22.50
CA VAL A 197 -15.18 7.74 21.11
C VAL A 197 -14.91 9.21 20.78
N LYS A 198 -15.13 10.15 21.73
CA LYS A 198 -14.74 11.57 21.57
C LYS A 198 -13.23 11.79 21.41
N ARG A 199 -12.41 10.80 21.77
CA ARG A 199 -10.96 10.83 21.56
C ARG A 199 -10.52 10.29 20.20
N PHE A 200 -11.44 9.67 19.46
CA PHE A 200 -11.26 9.14 18.10
C PHE A 200 -12.00 9.96 17.04
N GLU A 201 -12.35 11.22 17.32
CA GLU A 201 -12.78 12.16 16.29
C GLU A 201 -11.61 12.35 15.30
N ARG A 202 -11.82 12.00 14.03
CA ARG A 202 -10.93 12.43 12.94
C ARG A 202 -10.95 13.96 12.89
N ASP A 203 -9.92 14.58 12.30
CA ASP A 203 -9.86 16.04 12.10
C ASP A 203 -11.09 16.63 11.36
N ASP A 204 -11.98 15.80 10.80
CA ASP A 204 -13.24 16.17 10.14
C ASP A 204 -14.51 16.01 10.99
N GLY A 205 -14.42 15.51 12.23
CA GLY A 205 -15.54 15.42 13.18
C GLY A 205 -16.63 14.39 12.85
N THR A 206 -16.39 13.45 11.92
CA THR A 206 -17.42 12.46 11.54
C THR A 206 -17.42 11.19 12.40
N ALA A 207 -18.59 10.81 12.94
CA ALA A 207 -18.77 9.61 13.76
C ALA A 207 -18.72 8.31 12.92
N PRO A 208 -18.27 7.17 13.49
CA PRO A 208 -18.29 5.88 12.82
C PRO A 208 -19.73 5.42 12.53
N MET A 209 -19.92 4.73 11.40
CA MET A 209 -21.22 4.17 11.03
C MET A 209 -21.39 2.78 11.68
N VAL A 210 -22.32 2.65 12.62
CA VAL A 210 -22.67 1.38 13.27
C VAL A 210 -23.87 0.77 12.57
N ILE A 211 -23.75 -0.48 12.12
CA ILE A 211 -24.83 -1.21 11.44
C ILE A 211 -24.98 -2.59 12.09
N ASP A 212 -26.12 -2.78 12.74
CA ASP A 212 -26.53 -4.03 13.37
C ASP A 212 -27.51 -4.78 12.42
N LEU A 213 -27.09 -5.96 11.95
CA LEU A 213 -27.91 -6.85 11.11
C LEU A 213 -28.45 -8.06 11.89
N THR A 214 -28.36 -8.05 13.22
CA THR A 214 -28.80 -9.16 14.08
C THR A 214 -30.27 -9.06 14.49
N ASN A 215 -30.93 -7.94 14.19
CA ASN A 215 -32.31 -7.67 14.60
C ASN A 215 -33.33 -7.90 13.47
N ASP A 216 -33.82 -9.13 13.36
CA ASP A 216 -35.13 -9.49 12.82
C ASP A 216 -35.72 -10.68 13.63
N GLU A 217 -36.54 -10.37 14.65
CA GLU A 217 -37.44 -11.23 15.47
C GLU A 217 -36.86 -12.41 16.30
N PRO A 218 -37.45 -12.69 17.49
CA PRO A 218 -36.86 -13.58 18.49
C PRO A 218 -37.06 -15.06 18.11
N CYS A 219 -35.99 -15.73 17.69
CA CYS A 219 -36.01 -17.17 17.51
C CYS A 219 -36.07 -17.86 18.88
N ALA A 220 -37.13 -18.65 19.10
CA ALA A 220 -37.40 -19.37 20.33
C ALA A 220 -36.20 -20.21 20.79
N LEU A 221 -35.73 -19.90 22.00
CA LEU A 221 -34.81 -20.68 22.81
C LEU A 221 -35.29 -22.13 22.95
N LEU A 222 -34.57 -23.06 22.34
CA LEU A 222 -34.46 -24.44 22.81
C LEU A 222 -32.99 -24.88 22.70
N ASP A 223 -32.44 -25.19 23.87
CA ASP A 223 -31.28 -26.03 24.18
C ASP A 223 -29.92 -25.69 23.50
N GLN A 224 -29.16 -24.77 24.13
CA GLN A 224 -27.73 -24.50 23.81
C GLN A 224 -26.77 -24.62 25.01
N GLU A 225 -27.12 -25.37 26.07
CA GLU A 225 -26.21 -25.51 27.23
C GLU A 225 -25.09 -26.56 27.05
N SER A 226 -25.05 -27.32 25.95
CA SER A 226 -24.02 -28.34 25.72
C SER A 226 -22.96 -28.00 24.68
N HIS A 227 -23.10 -26.89 23.93
CA HIS A 227 -22.11 -26.46 22.91
C HIS A 227 -21.28 -25.23 23.30
N GLN A 228 -21.67 -24.50 24.36
CA GLN A 228 -20.92 -23.33 24.83
C GLN A 228 -19.60 -23.72 25.51
N LEU A 229 -19.57 -24.83 26.23
CA LEU A 229 -18.36 -25.27 26.95
C LEU A 229 -17.23 -25.73 26.02
N ASP A 230 -17.56 -26.37 24.89
CA ASP A 230 -16.56 -26.80 23.91
C ASP A 230 -15.99 -25.60 23.14
N GLN A 231 -16.85 -24.65 22.76
CA GLN A 231 -16.41 -23.40 22.10
C GLN A 231 -15.56 -22.54 23.05
N GLU A 232 -15.92 -22.41 24.33
CA GLU A 232 -15.10 -21.67 25.31
C GLU A 232 -13.72 -22.31 25.55
N GLN A 233 -13.61 -23.64 25.46
CA GLN A 233 -12.34 -24.34 25.66
C GLN A 233 -11.41 -24.22 24.44
N GLU A 234 -11.94 -24.37 23.22
CA GLU A 234 -11.19 -24.10 21.99
C GLU A 234 -10.73 -22.64 21.94
N MET A 235 -11.61 -21.70 22.31
CA MET A 235 -11.32 -20.26 22.33
C MET A 235 -10.20 -19.90 23.33
N LYS A 236 -10.15 -20.56 24.51
CA LYS A 236 -9.08 -20.38 25.50
C LYS A 236 -7.72 -20.91 25.03
N GLN A 237 -7.72 -22.02 24.28
CA GLN A 237 -6.47 -22.55 23.69
C GLN A 237 -5.95 -21.61 22.59
N GLU A 238 -6.84 -21.11 21.73
CA GLU A 238 -6.51 -20.12 20.70
C GLU A 238 -5.99 -18.80 21.30
N ASP A 239 -6.56 -18.34 22.42
CA ASP A 239 -6.10 -17.17 23.15
C ASP A 239 -4.67 -17.32 23.68
N THR A 240 -4.37 -18.48 24.25
CA THR A 240 -3.04 -18.75 24.81
C THR A 240 -1.98 -18.81 23.71
N GLN A 241 -2.31 -19.44 22.58
CA GLN A 241 -1.44 -19.52 21.41
C GLN A 241 -1.17 -18.14 20.79
N GLN A 242 -2.19 -17.27 20.77
CA GLN A 242 -2.06 -15.88 20.31
C GLN A 242 -1.21 -15.02 21.24
N GLN A 243 -1.35 -15.14 22.56
CA GLN A 243 -0.51 -14.38 23.49
C GLN A 243 0.97 -14.75 23.33
N GLN A 244 1.26 -16.03 23.12
CA GLN A 244 2.61 -16.49 22.80
C GLN A 244 3.09 -15.93 21.45
N GLU A 245 2.23 -15.93 20.42
CA GLU A 245 2.54 -15.34 19.11
C GLU A 245 2.82 -13.84 19.18
N GLU A 246 2.00 -13.11 19.94
CA GLU A 246 2.15 -11.66 20.10
C GLU A 246 3.47 -11.33 20.82
N LEU A 247 3.83 -12.10 21.85
CA LEU A 247 5.10 -11.99 22.53
C LEU A 247 6.29 -12.30 21.60
N GLU A 248 6.17 -13.32 20.75
CA GLU A 248 7.21 -13.67 19.79
C GLU A 248 7.40 -12.61 18.71
N VAL A 249 6.31 -12.12 18.11
CA VAL A 249 6.38 -11.06 17.08
C VAL A 249 6.89 -9.75 17.69
N LYS A 250 6.58 -9.46 18.97
CA LYS A 250 7.19 -8.34 19.70
C LYS A 250 8.69 -8.50 19.87
N ARG A 251 9.17 -9.70 20.24
CA ARG A 251 10.61 -10.00 20.29
C ARG A 251 11.26 -9.85 18.91
N GLU A 252 10.62 -10.38 17.86
CA GLU A 252 11.07 -10.17 16.47
C GLU A 252 11.18 -8.68 16.12
N ALA A 253 10.20 -7.88 16.55
CA ALA A 253 10.15 -6.45 16.28
C ALA A 253 11.26 -5.67 17.01
N GLU A 254 11.62 -6.10 18.22
CA GLU A 254 12.74 -5.55 19.00
C GLU A 254 14.09 -5.93 18.37
N ASP A 255 14.29 -7.19 17.99
CA ASP A 255 15.54 -7.68 17.37
C ASP A 255 15.81 -7.06 15.99
N GLU A 256 14.76 -6.80 15.20
CA GLU A 256 14.90 -6.19 13.86
C GLU A 256 15.12 -4.67 13.90
N GLY A 257 14.81 -4.01 15.03
CA GLY A 257 15.05 -2.58 15.24
C GLY A 257 16.52 -2.16 15.26
N GLU A 258 17.44 -3.12 15.36
CA GLU A 258 18.89 -2.87 15.50
C GLU A 258 19.72 -3.22 14.25
N GLN A 259 19.15 -3.93 13.27
CA GLN A 259 19.88 -4.33 12.05
C GLN A 259 18.98 -4.26 10.81
N GLU A 260 18.83 -3.06 10.24
CA GLU A 260 18.26 -2.89 8.90
C GLU A 260 19.20 -3.51 7.85
N MET A 261 18.89 -4.74 7.44
CA MET A 261 19.36 -5.24 6.16
C MET A 261 18.51 -4.57 5.08
N GLU A 262 19.06 -3.57 4.38
CA GLU A 262 18.47 -3.04 3.15
C GLU A 262 18.37 -4.18 2.12
N VAL A 263 17.24 -4.87 2.09
CA VAL A 263 16.87 -5.70 0.94
C VAL A 263 16.58 -4.71 -0.19
N LYS A 264 17.58 -4.45 -1.04
CA LYS A 264 17.36 -3.69 -2.26
C LYS A 264 16.35 -4.45 -3.12
N PRO A 265 15.16 -3.90 -3.40
CA PRO A 265 14.24 -4.55 -4.31
C PRO A 265 14.91 -4.63 -5.69
N GLU A 266 15.17 -5.85 -6.16
CA GLU A 266 15.47 -6.06 -7.58
C GLU A 266 14.19 -5.77 -8.35
N ALA A 267 14.15 -4.59 -8.93
CA ALA A 267 13.07 -4.10 -9.74
C ALA A 267 12.91 -4.96 -11.00
N GLU A 268 11.81 -5.70 -11.09
CA GLU A 268 11.17 -6.00 -12.37
C GLU A 268 10.43 -4.78 -12.96
N ASP A 269 10.57 -3.60 -12.34
CA ASP A 269 10.32 -2.33 -13.00
C ASP A 269 11.62 -1.94 -13.73
N GLU A 270 11.58 -1.92 -15.07
CA GLU A 270 12.55 -1.20 -15.89
C GLU A 270 12.98 0.07 -15.15
N LYS A 271 14.29 0.30 -14.93
CA LYS A 271 14.84 1.54 -14.36
C LYS A 271 13.96 2.71 -14.77
N LYS A 272 13.07 3.18 -13.87
CA LYS A 272 12.26 4.35 -14.14
C LYS A 272 13.28 5.45 -14.43
N PRO A 273 13.36 5.96 -15.67
CA PRO A 273 14.32 7.01 -15.99
C PRO A 273 14.02 8.13 -15.00
N ALA A 274 15.03 8.58 -14.25
CA ALA A 274 14.89 9.60 -13.22
C ALA A 274 13.94 10.68 -13.73
N VAL A 275 12.70 10.60 -13.26
CA VAL A 275 11.62 11.41 -13.76
C VAL A 275 11.93 12.78 -13.18
N GLY A 276 12.22 13.76 -14.04
CA GLY A 276 12.51 15.12 -13.58
C GLY A 276 11.41 15.58 -12.62
N PRO A 277 11.69 16.52 -11.70
CA PRO A 277 10.86 16.87 -10.54
C PRO A 277 9.42 17.37 -10.85
N ASP A 278 9.00 17.33 -12.12
CA ASP A 278 7.77 17.92 -12.64
C ASP A 278 6.87 16.91 -13.40
N ALA A 279 7.25 15.63 -13.49
CA ALA A 279 6.39 14.65 -14.16
C ALA A 279 5.40 14.00 -13.21
N LEU A 280 4.14 13.95 -13.66
CA LEU A 280 3.02 13.43 -12.91
C LEU A 280 3.18 11.92 -12.70
N GLU A 281 3.29 11.49 -11.46
CA GLU A 281 3.32 10.08 -11.06
C GLU A 281 1.90 9.46 -11.11
N PRO A 282 1.78 8.18 -11.50
CA PRO A 282 0.50 7.49 -11.46
C PRO A 282 0.00 7.37 -10.00
N PRO A 283 -1.32 7.39 -9.76
CA PRO A 283 -1.87 7.25 -8.41
C PRO A 283 -1.51 5.86 -7.84
N PRO A 284 -1.10 5.77 -6.57
CA PRO A 284 -0.81 4.48 -5.94
C PRO A 284 -2.10 3.69 -5.68
N VAL A 285 -2.03 2.37 -5.87
CA VAL A 285 -3.15 1.46 -5.57
C VAL A 285 -3.39 1.43 -4.05
N PRO A 286 -4.61 1.68 -3.56
CA PRO A 286 -4.90 1.55 -2.14
C PRO A 286 -4.70 0.12 -1.66
N LYS A 287 -3.89 -0.11 -0.63
CA LYS A 287 -3.59 -1.45 -0.11
C LYS A 287 -4.71 -1.94 0.79
N ILE A 288 -5.15 -3.18 0.63
CA ILE A 288 -6.15 -3.82 1.51
C ILE A 288 -5.39 -4.61 2.57
N PHE A 289 -5.57 -4.30 3.84
CA PHE A 289 -5.15 -5.14 4.96
C PHE A 289 -6.38 -5.92 5.44
N PHE A 290 -6.41 -7.21 5.16
CA PHE A 290 -7.43 -8.12 5.64
C PHE A 290 -6.90 -8.82 6.89
N CYS A 291 -7.40 -8.38 8.04
CA CYS A 291 -6.95 -8.88 9.32
C CYS A 291 -7.99 -9.80 9.93
N SER A 292 -7.51 -10.85 10.57
CA SER A 292 -8.33 -11.74 11.39
C SER A 292 -7.57 -12.10 12.65
N ARG A 293 -8.19 -12.90 13.51
CA ARG A 293 -7.62 -13.23 14.81
C ARG A 293 -6.54 -14.30 14.71
N THR A 294 -6.80 -15.36 13.95
CA THR A 294 -5.86 -16.49 13.80
C THR A 294 -5.41 -16.69 12.36
N HIS A 295 -4.27 -17.34 12.19
CA HIS A 295 -3.79 -17.75 10.87
C HIS A 295 -4.71 -18.77 10.18
N SER A 296 -5.45 -19.60 10.94
CA SER A 296 -6.45 -20.52 10.37
C SER A 296 -7.61 -19.76 9.73
N GLN A 297 -8.10 -18.68 10.37
CA GLN A 297 -9.11 -17.79 9.79
C GLN A 297 -8.57 -17.05 8.55
N LEU A 298 -7.32 -16.60 8.58
CA LEU A 298 -6.68 -15.99 7.41
C LEU A 298 -6.55 -16.98 6.25
N ALA A 299 -6.18 -18.23 6.52
CA ALA A 299 -6.13 -19.28 5.49
C ALA A 299 -7.52 -19.53 4.88
N GLN A 300 -8.58 -19.49 5.69
CA GLN A 300 -9.96 -19.53 5.19
C GLN A 300 -10.30 -18.32 4.31
N ALA A 301 -9.92 -17.11 4.71
CA ALA A 301 -10.12 -15.90 3.91
C ALA A 301 -9.36 -15.94 2.58
N VAL A 302 -8.13 -16.45 2.58
CA VAL A 302 -7.34 -16.71 1.36
C VAL A 302 -8.04 -17.72 0.46
N LYS A 303 -8.60 -18.79 1.01
CA LYS A 303 -9.39 -19.77 0.25
C LYS A 303 -10.65 -19.16 -0.36
N GLU A 304 -11.32 -18.26 0.36
CA GLU A 304 -12.45 -17.50 -0.16
C GLU A 304 -12.02 -16.54 -1.27
N LEU A 305 -10.87 -15.87 -1.13
CA LEU A 305 -10.27 -15.05 -2.18
C LEU A 305 -9.98 -15.87 -3.45
N LYS A 306 -9.41 -17.08 -3.31
CA LYS A 306 -9.18 -18.03 -4.43
C LYS A 306 -10.50 -18.41 -5.12
N SER A 307 -11.62 -18.40 -4.41
CA SER A 307 -12.95 -18.70 -4.95
C SER A 307 -13.64 -17.50 -5.60
N CYS A 308 -13.08 -16.29 -5.46
CA CYS A 308 -13.64 -15.08 -6.03
C CYS A 308 -13.51 -15.07 -7.57
N PRO A 309 -14.38 -14.34 -8.28
CA PRO A 309 -14.32 -14.23 -9.74
C PRO A 309 -12.95 -13.79 -10.28
N GLU A 310 -12.60 -14.30 -11.46
CA GLU A 310 -11.35 -13.98 -12.17
C GLU A 310 -11.20 -12.49 -12.44
N SER A 311 -12.31 -11.74 -12.54
CA SER A 311 -12.32 -10.28 -12.68
C SER A 311 -11.66 -9.52 -11.52
N TYR A 312 -11.47 -10.16 -10.36
CA TYR A 312 -10.67 -9.61 -9.26
C TYR A 312 -9.19 -10.03 -9.31
N MET A 313 -8.88 -11.12 -10.00
CA MET A 313 -7.51 -11.61 -10.19
C MET A 313 -6.81 -10.88 -11.35
N GLU A 314 -7.58 -10.44 -12.33
CA GLU A 314 -7.12 -9.68 -13.49
C GLU A 314 -6.74 -8.23 -13.17
N THR A 315 -6.06 -7.61 -14.15
CA THR A 315 -5.56 -6.24 -14.22
C THR A 315 -6.34 -5.21 -13.38
N ILE A 316 -5.81 -4.89 -12.20
CA ILE A 316 -6.17 -3.66 -11.48
C ILE A 316 -5.58 -2.50 -12.30
N PRO A 317 -6.32 -1.41 -12.59
CA PRO A 317 -5.73 -0.29 -13.34
C PRO A 317 -4.44 0.21 -12.69
N GLY A 318 -3.32 0.09 -13.41
CA GLY A 318 -1.97 0.37 -12.90
C GLY A 318 -1.12 -0.86 -12.55
N SER A 319 -1.67 -2.07 -12.63
CA SER A 319 -1.00 -3.34 -12.33
C SER A 319 -1.49 -4.47 -13.24
N THR A 320 -0.62 -5.44 -13.57
CA THR A 320 -0.96 -6.52 -14.51
C THR A 320 -1.82 -7.62 -13.90
N ARG A 321 -1.69 -7.85 -12.58
CA ARG A 321 -2.38 -8.91 -11.85
C ARG A 321 -2.56 -8.53 -10.39
N LEU A 322 -3.55 -9.12 -9.72
CA LEU A 322 -3.63 -9.06 -8.25
C LEU A 322 -2.35 -9.65 -7.64
N LYS A 323 -1.86 -9.02 -6.58
CA LYS A 323 -0.68 -9.46 -5.81
C LYS A 323 -1.12 -9.55 -4.36
N SER A 324 -0.98 -10.73 -3.78
CA SER A 324 -1.31 -10.99 -2.39
C SER A 324 -0.05 -11.21 -1.57
N CYS A 325 -0.15 -10.93 -0.27
CA CYS A 325 0.90 -11.20 0.71
C CYS A 325 0.25 -11.75 1.98
N VAL A 326 0.85 -12.75 2.61
CA VAL A 326 0.49 -13.21 3.96
C VAL A 326 1.67 -12.95 4.88
N LEU A 327 1.42 -12.27 5.99
CA LEU A 327 2.41 -12.03 7.04
C LEU A 327 2.15 -12.98 8.19
N ALA A 328 3.20 -13.61 8.72
CA ALA A 328 3.18 -14.49 9.88
C ALA A 328 4.53 -14.45 10.61
N ALA A 329 4.59 -15.02 11.82
CA ALA A 329 5.81 -15.13 12.61
C ALA A 329 6.86 -16.03 11.93
N LYS A 330 8.15 -15.88 12.27
CA LYS A 330 9.25 -16.68 11.71
C LYS A 330 8.99 -18.17 11.89
N ARG A 331 8.50 -18.60 13.06
CA ARG A 331 8.17 -20.01 13.34
C ARG A 331 7.17 -20.65 12.36
N MET A 332 6.29 -19.87 11.73
CA MET A 332 5.29 -20.37 10.78
C MET A 332 5.79 -20.38 9.34
N LEU A 333 6.75 -19.53 9.00
CA LEU A 333 7.29 -19.36 7.64
C LEU A 333 8.70 -19.92 7.47
N CYS A 334 9.39 -20.30 8.55
CA CYS A 334 10.72 -20.86 8.48
C CYS A 334 10.68 -22.24 7.82
N VAL A 335 11.46 -22.41 6.76
CA VAL A 335 11.60 -23.67 6.02
C VAL A 335 12.86 -24.45 6.45
N ASN A 336 13.65 -23.90 7.38
CA ASN A 336 14.85 -24.56 7.89
C ASN A 336 14.48 -25.51 9.03
N GLU A 337 14.58 -26.81 8.78
CA GLU A 337 14.24 -27.86 9.75
C GLU A 337 15.08 -27.73 11.04
N ASP A 338 16.38 -27.47 10.93
CA ASP A 338 17.29 -27.32 12.08
C ASP A 338 16.89 -26.17 13.02
N VAL A 339 16.28 -25.11 12.46
CA VAL A 339 15.79 -23.96 13.25
C VAL A 339 14.43 -24.26 13.87
N ASN A 340 13.61 -25.07 13.20
CA ASN A 340 12.27 -25.43 13.65
C ASN A 340 12.26 -26.53 14.72
N ASP A 341 13.39 -27.23 14.93
CA ASP A 341 13.54 -28.24 15.98
C ASP A 341 13.29 -27.67 17.39
N GLU A 342 13.65 -26.40 17.61
CA GLU A 342 13.37 -25.67 18.86
C GLU A 342 12.48 -24.43 18.60
N PRO A 343 11.14 -24.58 18.59
CA PRO A 343 10.21 -23.49 18.22
C PRO A 343 10.37 -22.21 19.03
N ALA A 344 10.78 -22.31 20.30
CA ALA A 344 10.94 -21.18 21.20
C ALA A 344 12.16 -20.29 20.85
N LEU A 345 13.16 -20.84 20.14
CA LEU A 345 14.41 -20.17 19.81
C LEU A 345 14.54 -19.83 18.32
N VAL A 346 13.48 -20.02 17.52
CA VAL A 346 13.49 -19.76 16.07
C VAL A 346 14.03 -18.37 15.75
N ASN A 347 13.65 -17.35 16.52
CA ASN A 347 14.09 -15.97 16.31
C ASN A 347 15.58 -15.81 16.52
N GLU A 348 16.09 -16.27 17.67
CA GLU A 348 17.49 -16.19 18.07
C GLU A 348 18.38 -17.00 17.11
N MET A 349 18.00 -18.25 16.81
CA MET A 349 18.71 -19.11 15.87
C MET A 349 18.72 -18.54 14.45
N CYS A 350 17.58 -18.02 13.97
CA CYS A 350 17.51 -17.38 12.66
C CYS A 350 18.45 -16.17 12.60
N GLN A 351 18.44 -15.32 13.62
CA GLN A 351 19.29 -14.14 13.69
C GLN A 351 20.78 -14.52 13.75
N GLU A 352 21.15 -15.49 14.59
CA GLU A 352 22.53 -15.97 14.70
C GLU A 352 23.05 -16.50 13.35
N LEU A 353 22.27 -17.35 12.68
CA LEU A 353 22.60 -17.87 11.36
C LEU A 353 22.72 -16.77 10.29
N ARG A 354 21.94 -15.69 10.39
CA ARG A 354 22.04 -14.54 9.48
C ARG A 354 23.29 -13.72 9.76
N ILE A 355 23.58 -13.43 11.02
CA ILE A 355 24.79 -12.69 11.44
C ILE A 355 26.04 -13.48 11.04
N GLN A 356 26.05 -14.80 11.23
CA GLN A 356 27.15 -15.67 10.81
C GLN A 356 27.38 -15.58 9.30
N LYS A 357 26.31 -15.63 8.49
CA LYS A 357 26.38 -15.49 7.03
C LYS A 357 26.95 -14.14 6.62
N GLU A 358 26.50 -13.05 7.25
CA GLU A 358 26.94 -11.69 6.93
C GLU A 358 28.41 -11.42 7.33
N ARG A 359 28.85 -11.95 8.48
CA ARG A 359 30.25 -11.88 8.91
C ARG A 359 31.19 -12.57 7.91
N ARG A 360 30.80 -13.74 7.39
CA ARG A 360 31.58 -14.48 6.35
C ARG A 360 31.60 -13.75 5.01
N ARG A 361 30.46 -13.21 4.57
CA ARG A 361 30.38 -12.35 3.37
C ARG A 361 31.34 -11.17 3.46
N THR A 362 31.41 -10.52 4.63
CA THR A 362 32.31 -9.39 4.88
C THR A 362 33.79 -9.83 4.97
N ALA A 363 34.05 -11.04 5.47
CA ALA A 363 35.39 -11.62 5.56
C ALA A 363 35.97 -12.08 4.20
N GLY A 364 35.16 -12.15 3.14
CA GLY A 364 35.58 -12.55 1.80
C GLY A 364 35.67 -14.06 1.59
N ASP A 365 35.08 -14.85 2.49
CA ASP A 365 35.01 -16.30 2.37
C ASP A 365 34.11 -16.67 1.18
N MET A 366 34.64 -17.47 0.25
CA MET A 366 33.93 -17.93 -0.95
C MET A 366 33.23 -19.29 -0.76
N GLU A 367 33.31 -19.88 0.44
CA GLU A 367 32.71 -21.16 0.75
C GLU A 367 31.27 -20.96 1.26
N ASP A 368 30.32 -21.65 0.62
CA ASP A 368 28.89 -21.67 0.98
C ASP A 368 28.62 -22.50 2.25
N GLU A 369 29.66 -22.81 3.02
CA GLU A 369 29.54 -23.46 4.31
C GLU A 369 29.22 -22.40 5.35
N GLY A 370 28.12 -22.57 6.11
CA GLY A 370 27.77 -21.80 7.31
C GLY A 370 26.75 -20.67 7.14
N GLY A 371 25.96 -20.45 8.19
CA GLY A 371 24.80 -19.56 8.19
C GLY A 371 23.55 -20.22 7.60
N CYS A 372 22.45 -19.47 7.53
CA CYS A 372 21.17 -20.03 7.05
C CYS A 372 21.23 -20.26 5.52
N PRO A 373 20.99 -21.48 5.03
CA PRO A 373 21.05 -21.76 3.59
C PRO A 373 20.00 -20.95 2.82
N TYR A 374 18.81 -20.80 3.38
CA TYR A 374 17.67 -20.06 2.80
C TYR A 374 17.82 -18.52 2.84
N ASN A 375 18.79 -17.98 3.58
CA ASN A 375 19.00 -16.53 3.70
C ASN A 375 19.68 -15.98 2.43
N GLN A 376 18.88 -15.71 1.41
CA GLN A 376 19.30 -15.16 0.13
C GLN A 376 18.98 -13.66 0.02
N THR A 377 19.69 -12.96 -0.87
CA THR A 377 19.48 -11.53 -1.14
C THR A 377 18.42 -11.25 -2.20
N SER A 378 18.05 -12.26 -2.99
CA SER A 378 17.02 -12.18 -4.02
C SER A 378 16.09 -13.39 -3.94
N PHE A 379 14.87 -13.23 -4.46
CA PHE A 379 13.81 -14.25 -4.42
C PHE A 379 13.29 -14.58 -5.83
N ILE A 380 14.21 -14.77 -6.78
CA ILE A 380 13.86 -14.90 -8.20
C ILE A 380 13.06 -16.19 -8.44
N SER A 381 13.50 -17.30 -7.85
CA SER A 381 12.89 -18.62 -8.09
C SER A 381 11.53 -18.70 -7.41
N LEU A 382 11.43 -18.22 -6.17
CA LEU A 382 10.18 -18.23 -5.43
C LEU A 382 9.16 -17.27 -6.04
N ARG A 383 9.56 -16.07 -6.49
CA ARG A 383 8.64 -15.13 -7.16
C ARG A 383 8.09 -15.68 -8.47
N ALA A 384 8.88 -16.47 -9.22
CA ALA A 384 8.45 -17.10 -10.46
C ALA A 384 7.46 -18.26 -10.23
N ARG A 385 7.52 -18.92 -9.06
CA ARG A 385 6.71 -20.11 -8.74
C ARG A 385 5.54 -19.83 -7.81
N ALA A 386 5.64 -18.82 -6.96
CA ALA A 386 4.62 -18.45 -6.00
C ALA A 386 3.29 -18.21 -6.73
N PRO A 387 2.19 -18.84 -6.27
CA PRO A 387 0.90 -18.61 -6.88
C PRO A 387 0.47 -17.15 -6.65
N GLN A 388 -0.50 -16.69 -7.42
CA GLN A 388 -0.96 -15.30 -7.32
C GLN A 388 -1.59 -15.00 -5.94
N VAL A 389 -2.35 -15.96 -5.44
CA VAL A 389 -2.99 -15.95 -4.13
C VAL A 389 -2.50 -17.17 -3.37
N TRP A 390 -1.84 -16.95 -2.24
CA TRP A 390 -1.18 -17.97 -1.43
C TRP A 390 -1.53 -17.81 0.05
N ASP A 391 -1.50 -18.94 0.77
CA ASP A 391 -1.45 -18.99 2.23
C ASP A 391 -0.04 -19.41 2.71
N ILE A 392 0.11 -19.61 4.02
CA ILE A 392 1.39 -20.01 4.65
C ILE A 392 1.88 -21.36 4.10
N GLU A 393 0.98 -22.33 3.93
CA GLU A 393 1.33 -23.68 3.48
C GLU A 393 1.78 -23.68 2.00
N ASP A 394 1.09 -22.92 1.16
CA ASP A 394 1.47 -22.76 -0.24
C ASP A 394 2.89 -22.21 -0.38
N ILE A 395 3.21 -21.13 0.35
CA ILE A 395 4.48 -20.43 0.17
C ILE A 395 5.65 -21.16 0.80
N THR A 396 5.47 -21.77 1.97
CA THR A 396 6.51 -22.57 2.63
C THR A 396 6.90 -23.77 1.76
N LYS A 397 5.92 -24.43 1.14
CA LYS A 397 6.17 -25.53 0.21
C LYS A 397 6.97 -25.12 -1.03
N GLU A 398 6.59 -24.02 -1.68
CA GLU A 398 7.34 -23.52 -2.84
C GLU A 398 8.74 -23.03 -2.43
N ALA A 399 8.86 -22.37 -1.28
CA ALA A 399 10.11 -21.88 -0.72
C ALA A 399 11.10 -23.02 -0.42
N SER A 400 10.65 -24.10 0.22
CA SER A 400 11.46 -25.31 0.43
C SER A 400 11.90 -25.96 -0.89
N THR A 401 11.11 -25.83 -1.96
CA THR A 401 11.50 -26.37 -3.27
C THR A 401 12.51 -25.49 -4.00
N CYS A 402 12.60 -24.20 -3.65
CA CYS A 402 13.48 -23.22 -4.27
C CYS A 402 14.74 -22.92 -3.43
N ASP A 403 14.86 -23.51 -2.24
CA ASP A 403 15.87 -23.17 -1.24
C ASP A 403 15.91 -21.67 -0.89
N GLU A 404 14.75 -21.01 -0.91
CA GLU A 404 14.59 -19.57 -0.60
C GLU A 404 13.80 -19.38 0.70
N CYS A 405 14.02 -18.29 1.44
CA CYS A 405 13.34 -18.05 2.73
C CYS A 405 11.93 -17.49 2.55
N ALA A 406 10.89 -18.24 2.98
CA ALA A 406 9.50 -17.80 2.87
C ALA A 406 9.16 -16.58 3.75
N TYR A 407 9.78 -16.44 4.92
CA TYR A 407 9.57 -15.29 5.82
C TYR A 407 10.01 -13.97 5.16
N PHE A 408 11.26 -13.89 4.73
CA PHE A 408 11.77 -12.67 4.08
C PHE A 408 11.17 -12.45 2.70
N PHE A 409 10.79 -13.51 1.98
CA PHE A 409 9.98 -13.38 0.77
C PHE A 409 8.66 -12.67 1.06
N SER A 410 7.89 -13.15 2.05
CA SER A 410 6.61 -12.56 2.45
C SER A 410 6.76 -11.10 2.86
N LYS A 411 7.81 -10.77 3.64
CA LYS A 411 8.15 -9.39 4.01
C LYS A 411 8.50 -8.53 2.78
N SER A 412 9.20 -9.07 1.79
CA SER A 412 9.52 -8.34 0.55
C SER A 412 8.30 -8.08 -0.33
N GLU A 413 7.33 -9.00 -0.34
CA GLU A 413 6.08 -8.85 -1.11
C GLU A 413 5.12 -7.84 -0.48
N LEU A 414 5.26 -7.53 0.81
CA LEU A 414 4.45 -6.55 1.52
C LEU A 414 4.41 -5.20 0.80
N GLU A 415 5.54 -4.73 0.24
CA GLU A 415 5.62 -3.42 -0.42
C GLU A 415 4.70 -3.36 -1.64
N THR A 416 4.76 -4.37 -2.52
CA THR A 416 4.06 -4.38 -3.81
C THR A 416 2.69 -5.06 -3.80
N ALA A 417 2.28 -5.65 -2.68
CA ALA A 417 0.99 -6.30 -2.51
C ALA A 417 -0.19 -5.32 -2.63
N HIS A 418 -1.28 -5.78 -3.24
CA HIS A 418 -2.55 -5.06 -3.29
C HIS A 418 -3.48 -5.47 -2.15
N ILE A 419 -3.35 -6.72 -1.69
CA ILE A 419 -4.05 -7.25 -0.52
C ILE A 419 -3.05 -8.00 0.38
N VAL A 420 -3.10 -7.73 1.67
CA VAL A 420 -2.24 -8.30 2.70
C VAL A 420 -3.12 -8.98 3.73
N PHE A 421 -2.85 -10.26 4.01
CA PHE A 421 -3.46 -11.01 5.09
C PHE A 421 -2.50 -11.04 6.27
N CYS A 422 -2.93 -10.54 7.43
CA CYS A 422 -2.10 -10.55 8.63
C CYS A 422 -2.97 -10.59 9.87
N PRO A 423 -2.49 -11.15 10.99
CA PRO A 423 -3.22 -11.03 12.24
C PRO A 423 -3.36 -9.55 12.62
N TYR A 424 -4.52 -9.17 13.17
CA TYR A 424 -4.81 -7.82 13.63
C TYR A 424 -3.78 -7.18 14.59
N ASN A 425 -3.01 -7.94 15.38
CA ASN A 425 -1.92 -7.40 16.21
C ASN A 425 -0.81 -6.73 15.37
N TYR A 426 -0.55 -7.16 14.13
CA TYR A 426 0.41 -6.51 13.22
C TYR A 426 0.00 -5.09 12.84
N VAL A 427 -1.29 -4.77 12.92
CA VAL A 427 -1.86 -3.46 12.58
C VAL A 427 -2.12 -2.61 13.82
N LEU A 428 -2.56 -3.24 14.92
CA LEU A 428 -2.96 -2.58 16.16
C LEU A 428 -1.77 -2.27 17.08
N ASP A 429 -0.78 -3.16 17.15
CA ASP A 429 0.42 -2.96 17.98
C ASP A 429 1.41 -2.03 17.25
N PRO A 430 1.73 -0.84 17.83
CA PRO A 430 2.62 0.12 17.17
C PRO A 430 4.06 -0.38 16.98
N SER A 431 4.56 -1.23 17.89
CA SER A 431 5.93 -1.75 17.86
C SER A 431 6.07 -2.77 16.73
N ILE A 432 5.15 -3.73 16.66
CA ILE A 432 5.10 -4.73 15.57
C ILE A 432 4.94 -4.03 14.23
N ARG A 433 3.96 -3.11 14.14
CA ARG A 433 3.66 -2.39 12.91
C ARG A 433 4.88 -1.65 12.36
N LYS A 434 5.67 -1.02 13.25
CA LYS A 434 6.89 -0.29 12.88
C LYS A 434 7.98 -1.25 12.39
N ALA A 435 8.23 -2.35 13.10
CA ALA A 435 9.30 -3.28 12.74
C ALA A 435 9.04 -4.04 11.43
N VAL A 436 7.78 -4.41 11.18
CA VAL A 436 7.39 -5.06 9.92
C VAL A 436 7.35 -4.05 8.75
N GLY A 437 7.25 -2.76 9.04
CA GLY A 437 7.21 -1.70 8.02
C GLY A 437 5.82 -1.47 7.42
N ILE A 438 4.75 -1.72 8.19
CA ILE A 438 3.38 -1.55 7.73
C ILE A 438 2.99 -0.06 7.78
N ASN A 439 2.67 0.50 6.61
CA ASN A 439 2.10 1.83 6.46
C ASN A 439 0.63 1.74 6.04
N LEU A 440 -0.27 2.36 6.83
CA LEU A 440 -1.72 2.34 6.61
C LEU A 440 -2.23 3.55 5.80
N HIS A 441 -1.34 4.44 5.33
CA HIS A 441 -1.72 5.54 4.47
C HIS A 441 -2.30 5.02 3.14
N ASN A 442 -3.39 5.65 2.65
CA ASN A 442 -4.11 5.22 1.45
C ASN A 442 -4.46 3.71 1.47
N SER A 443 -4.88 3.19 2.62
CA SER A 443 -5.18 1.76 2.79
C SER A 443 -6.61 1.54 3.26
N ILE A 444 -7.13 0.35 2.96
CA ILE A 444 -8.40 -0.19 3.46
C ILE A 444 -8.03 -1.23 4.52
N VAL A 445 -8.49 -1.06 5.75
CA VAL A 445 -8.24 -2.02 6.84
C VAL A 445 -9.55 -2.70 7.19
N VAL A 446 -9.56 -4.03 7.10
CA VAL A 446 -10.68 -4.89 7.47
C VAL A 446 -10.25 -5.69 8.69
N LEU A 447 -10.97 -5.56 9.80
CA LEU A 447 -10.81 -6.42 10.98
C LEU A 447 -11.98 -7.41 10.98
N ASP A 448 -11.74 -8.64 10.56
CA ASP A 448 -12.72 -9.74 10.62
C ASP A 448 -12.68 -10.39 12.01
N GLU A 449 -13.83 -10.85 12.51
CA GLU A 449 -13.98 -11.39 13.87
C GLU A 449 -13.48 -10.44 14.97
N ALA A 450 -13.77 -9.14 14.83
CA ALA A 450 -13.25 -8.05 15.67
C ALA A 450 -13.77 -8.00 17.13
N HIS A 451 -14.39 -9.06 17.64
CA HIS A 451 -14.92 -9.09 19.01
C HIS A 451 -13.82 -9.01 20.09
N ASN A 452 -12.59 -9.44 19.78
CA ASN A 452 -11.45 -9.41 20.70
C ASN A 452 -10.50 -8.24 20.50
N VAL A 453 -10.85 -7.26 19.66
CA VAL A 453 -9.97 -6.11 19.38
C VAL A 453 -9.61 -5.36 20.66
N GLU A 454 -10.55 -5.23 21.60
CA GLU A 454 -10.27 -4.57 22.89
C GLU A 454 -9.18 -5.30 23.67
N ASP A 455 -9.29 -6.62 23.79
CA ASP A 455 -8.33 -7.42 24.54
C ASP A 455 -6.96 -7.42 23.86
N THR A 456 -6.89 -7.51 22.53
CA THR A 456 -5.63 -7.35 21.78
C THR A 456 -5.01 -5.97 22.01
N CYS A 457 -5.79 -4.90 22.00
CA CYS A 457 -5.28 -3.55 22.30
C CYS A 457 -4.78 -3.44 23.74
N ARG A 458 -5.50 -4.05 24.69
CA ARG A 458 -5.13 -4.04 26.11
C ARG A 458 -3.82 -4.79 26.33
N SER A 459 -3.67 -5.99 25.77
CA SER A 459 -2.44 -6.79 25.83
C SER A 459 -1.28 -6.09 25.13
N GLY A 460 -1.52 -5.47 23.98
CA GLY A 460 -0.57 -4.64 23.24
C GLY A 460 0.08 -3.55 24.11
N ALA A 461 -0.71 -2.90 24.96
CA ALA A 461 -0.30 -1.79 25.81
C ALA A 461 0.05 -2.20 27.25
N SER A 462 -0.08 -3.48 27.61
CA SER A 462 0.18 -3.97 28.96
C SER A 462 1.56 -4.59 29.06
N LEU A 463 2.19 -4.45 30.24
CA LEU A 463 3.45 -5.12 30.59
C LEU A 463 3.27 -5.78 31.95
N GLU A 464 3.51 -7.08 32.02
CA GLU A 464 3.52 -7.83 33.27
C GLU A 464 4.96 -8.21 33.62
N ILE A 465 5.35 -7.94 34.87
CA ILE A 465 6.69 -8.27 35.39
C ILE A 465 6.50 -9.26 36.53
N THR A 466 6.97 -10.50 36.33
CA THR A 466 6.92 -11.57 37.33
C THR A 466 8.23 -11.65 38.12
N GLU A 467 8.18 -12.24 39.32
CA GLU A 467 9.39 -12.50 40.13
C GLU A 467 10.39 -13.39 39.37
N HIS A 468 9.90 -14.37 38.62
CA HIS A 468 10.74 -15.22 37.78
C HIS A 468 11.47 -14.42 36.69
N MET A 469 10.77 -13.49 36.01
CA MET A 469 11.41 -12.62 35.02
C MET A 469 12.51 -11.77 35.66
N LEU A 470 12.28 -11.19 36.84
CA LEU A 470 13.29 -10.42 37.56
C LEU A 470 14.50 -11.29 37.95
N ALA A 471 14.27 -12.50 38.47
CA ALA A 471 15.34 -13.43 38.82
C ALA A 471 16.16 -13.87 37.59
N SER A 472 15.48 -14.16 36.47
CA SER A 472 16.14 -14.46 35.18
C SER A 472 16.94 -13.27 34.68
N SER A 473 16.40 -12.04 34.74
CA SER A 473 17.11 -10.83 34.33
C SER A 473 18.36 -10.58 35.18
N VAL A 474 18.31 -10.78 36.50
CA VAL A 474 19.50 -10.67 37.36
C VAL A 474 20.58 -11.66 36.92
N LYS A 475 20.19 -12.91 36.65
CA LYS A 475 21.12 -13.93 36.16
C LYS A 475 21.72 -13.55 34.80
N SER A 476 20.92 -13.05 33.87
CA SER A 476 21.40 -12.57 32.56
C SER A 476 22.34 -11.37 32.69
N PHE A 477 22.08 -10.44 33.61
CA PHE A 477 23.00 -9.33 33.89
C PHE A 477 24.32 -9.83 34.47
N ASP A 478 24.28 -10.78 35.42
CA ASP A 478 25.49 -11.41 35.94
C ASP A 478 26.29 -12.06 34.81
N ASP A 479 25.65 -12.86 33.95
CA ASP A 479 26.31 -13.53 32.82
C ASP A 479 27.00 -12.53 31.86
N VAL A 480 26.38 -11.38 31.58
CA VAL A 480 26.99 -10.31 30.76
C VAL A 480 28.16 -9.64 31.49
N ILE A 481 28.01 -9.33 32.78
CA ILE A 481 29.10 -8.76 33.60
C ILE A 481 30.29 -9.72 33.62
N TRP A 482 30.04 -11.02 33.75
CA TRP A 482 31.08 -12.05 33.75
C TRP A 482 31.71 -12.25 32.36
N GLN A 483 30.94 -12.14 31.28
CA GLN A 483 31.49 -12.15 29.91
C GLN A 483 32.40 -10.93 29.64
N GLU A 484 32.14 -9.77 30.25
CA GLU A 484 33.04 -8.62 30.19
C GLU A 484 34.25 -8.76 31.13
N SER A 485 34.10 -9.46 32.27
CA SER A 485 35.15 -9.55 33.30
C SER A 485 36.10 -10.75 33.18
N ASP A 486 35.75 -11.79 32.42
CA ASP A 486 36.52 -13.03 32.34
C ASP A 486 37.08 -13.29 30.91
N ASN A 487 38.37 -13.54 30.64
CA ASN A 487 39.57 -13.69 31.47
C ASN A 487 39.43 -14.27 32.89
N GLN A 488 38.58 -15.32 33.02
CA GLN A 488 38.59 -16.46 33.97
C GLN A 488 37.28 -16.73 34.75
N PRO A 489 36.59 -17.87 34.51
CA PRO A 489 35.34 -18.21 35.18
C PRO A 489 35.50 -18.35 36.71
N PRO A 490 34.43 -18.17 37.49
CA PRO A 490 34.47 -18.37 38.94
C PRO A 490 34.75 -19.83 39.25
N ASN A 491 35.88 -20.08 39.91
CA ASN A 491 36.21 -21.38 40.48
C ASN A 491 35.03 -21.88 41.32
N GLY A 492 34.51 -23.02 40.91
CA GLY A 492 33.49 -23.75 41.64
C GLY A 492 33.86 -23.88 43.11
N LEU A 493 32.87 -23.64 43.95
CA LEU A 493 32.86 -24.00 45.35
C LEU A 493 33.19 -25.49 45.48
N ASN A 494 34.43 -25.81 45.81
CA ASN A 494 34.76 -27.10 46.39
C ASN A 494 34.03 -27.17 47.74
N GLY A 495 32.99 -27.99 47.79
CA GLY A 495 32.39 -28.43 49.02
C GLY A 495 33.38 -29.27 49.82
N ASP A 496 34.00 -28.66 50.82
CA ASP A 496 34.46 -29.38 52.00
C ASP A 496 33.28 -29.48 52.97
N ALA A 497 32.53 -30.57 52.84
CA ALA A 497 31.68 -31.08 53.91
C ALA A 497 32.39 -32.30 54.51
N THR A 498 32.92 -32.12 55.72
CA THR A 498 33.20 -33.19 56.67
C THR A 498 31.94 -33.53 57.45
#